data_AF-A0A835LE99-F1
#
_entry.id   AF-A0A835LE99-F1
#
_cell.length_a   1.000
_cell.length_b   1.000
_cell.length_c   1.000
_cell.angle_alpha   90.00
_cell.angle_beta   90.00
_cell.angle_gamma   90.00
#
_symmetry.space_group_name_H-M   'P 1'
#
loop_
_entity.id
_entity.type
_entity.pdbx_description
1 polymer ?
#
loop_
_entity_poly.entity_id
_entity_poly.type
_entity_poly.pdbx_seq_one_letter_code
_entity_poly.pdbx_strand_id
1 'polypeptide(L)'
;MEKENGVSTSVVANVLLTFVITFFIGVQGTIGVNYGTVVNDLPPVEEVAHFLLQKTIINCVRLFDANPSTLRAFAHNGIEVTIIVPNEQIPDLAKLSFAQQ
;
A
#
# COMPACT_ATOMS: atom_id res chain seq x y z
N MET A 1 12.83 -59.19 16.05
CA MET A 1 11.50 -58.55 15.94
C MET A 1 11.74 -57.05 15.90
N GLU A 2 11.99 -56.53 14.71
CA GLU A 2 12.15 -55.09 14.47
C GLU A 2 10.85 -54.64 13.81
N LYS A 3 10.03 -53.87 14.52
CA LYS A 3 8.79 -53.34 13.95
C LYS A 3 9.16 -52.15 13.09
N GLU A 4 9.04 -52.30 11.78
CA GLU A 4 9.07 -51.19 10.83
C GLU A 4 7.96 -50.18 11.21
N ASN A 5 8.34 -49.07 11.82
CA ASN A 5 7.45 -47.94 12.10
C ASN A 5 7.23 -47.12 10.81
N GLY A 6 6.68 -47.77 9.78
CA GLY A 6 6.47 -47.18 8.46
C GLY A 6 5.38 -46.11 8.48
N VAL A 7 5.78 -44.85 8.46
CA VAL A 7 4.87 -43.73 8.23
C VAL A 7 4.22 -43.90 6.84
N SER A 8 2.89 -43.86 6.78
CA SER A 8 2.13 -43.99 5.52
C SER A 8 2.53 -42.90 4.51
N THR A 9 2.69 -43.27 3.25
CA THR A 9 2.96 -42.35 2.13
C THR A 9 1.96 -41.18 2.05
N SER A 10 0.70 -41.43 2.40
CA SER A 10 -0.34 -40.39 2.50
C SER A 10 -0.04 -39.34 3.58
N VAL A 11 0.53 -39.75 4.72
CA VAL A 11 0.92 -38.86 5.81
C VAL A 11 2.10 -37.99 5.39
N VAL A 12 3.10 -38.58 4.72
CA VAL A 12 4.24 -37.82 4.17
C VAL A 12 3.77 -36.80 3.14
N ALA A 13 2.86 -37.17 2.23
CA ALA A 13 2.31 -36.27 1.23
C ALA A 13 1.51 -35.11 1.86
N ASN A 14 0.70 -35.38 2.89
CA ASN A 14 -0.06 -34.34 3.59
C ASN A 14 0.84 -33.38 4.38
N VAL A 15 1.90 -33.88 5.01
CA VAL A 15 2.90 -33.04 5.69
C VAL A 15 3.61 -32.14 4.69
N LEU A 16 4.04 -32.70 3.54
CA LEU A 16 4.69 -31.93 2.48
C LEU A 16 3.75 -30.85 1.90
N LEU A 17 2.49 -31.19 1.64
CA LEU A 17 1.49 -30.25 1.14
C LEU A 17 1.24 -29.11 2.14
N THR A 18 1.11 -29.44 3.42
CA THR A 18 0.92 -28.43 4.48
C THR A 18 2.12 -27.50 4.55
N PHE A 19 3.34 -28.05 4.54
CA PHE A 19 4.58 -27.28 4.59
C PHE A 19 4.69 -26.31 3.40
N VAL A 20 4.39 -26.79 2.19
CA VAL A 20 4.35 -25.99 0.97
C VAL A 20 3.37 -24.83 1.11
N ILE A 21 2.14 -25.08 1.56
CA ILE A 21 1.12 -24.03 1.72
C ILE A 21 1.60 -22.96 2.72
N THR A 22 2.09 -23.36 3.91
CA THR A 22 2.60 -22.41 4.92
C THR A 22 3.82 -21.62 4.45
N PHE A 23 4.68 -22.20 3.61
CA PHE A 23 5.87 -21.51 3.09
C PHE A 23 5.51 -20.41 2.08
N PHE A 24 4.40 -20.55 1.37
CA PHE A 24 3.91 -19.56 0.41
C PHE A 24 3.04 -18.45 1.03
N ILE A 25 2.71 -18.54 2.32
CA ILE A 25 2.03 -17.44 3.03
C ILE A 25 3.08 -16.37 3.35
N GLY A 26 3.35 -15.50 2.36
CA GLY A 26 4.21 -14.35 2.55
C GLY A 26 3.69 -13.41 3.63
N VAL A 27 4.58 -12.62 4.23
CA VAL A 27 4.18 -11.54 5.15
C VAL A 27 3.46 -10.46 4.35
N GLN A 28 2.23 -10.14 4.72
CA GLN A 28 1.46 -9.07 4.08
C GLN A 28 1.95 -7.72 4.61
N GLY A 29 2.85 -7.09 3.86
CA GLY A 29 3.36 -5.74 4.12
C GLY A 29 2.86 -4.75 3.08
N THR A 30 2.57 -3.53 3.52
CA THR A 30 2.17 -2.43 2.64
C THR A 30 3.40 -1.64 2.23
N ILE A 31 3.57 -1.39 0.93
CA ILE A 31 4.63 -0.52 0.39
C ILE A 31 3.97 0.73 -0.18
N GLY A 32 4.43 1.89 0.29
CA GLY A 32 3.94 3.19 -0.14
C GLY A 32 5.01 4.05 -0.80
N VAL A 33 4.56 5.08 -1.52
CA VAL A 33 5.43 6.08 -2.13
C VAL A 33 4.99 7.50 -1.80
N ASN A 34 5.93 8.43 -1.92
CA ASN A 34 5.67 9.86 -1.84
C ASN A 34 5.35 10.38 -3.26
N TYR A 35 4.25 11.11 -3.42
CA TYR A 35 3.95 11.82 -4.66
C TYR A 35 4.35 13.29 -4.51
N GLY A 36 5.58 13.60 -4.91
CA GLY A 36 6.12 14.96 -4.90
C GLY A 36 5.77 15.72 -6.18
N THR A 37 5.40 17.00 -6.05
CA THR A 37 4.93 17.87 -7.15
C THR A 37 5.89 19.00 -7.51
N VAL A 38 7.03 19.13 -6.81
CA VAL A 38 8.03 20.21 -7.01
C VAL A 38 9.01 19.84 -8.12
N VAL A 39 8.51 19.71 -9.35
CA VAL A 39 9.25 19.28 -10.56
C VAL A 39 8.56 19.84 -11.81
N ASN A 40 9.23 19.82 -12.97
CA ASN A 40 8.78 20.55 -14.18
C ASN A 40 8.07 19.68 -15.23
N ASP A 41 8.13 18.35 -15.12
CA ASP A 41 7.86 17.43 -16.22
C ASP A 41 7.09 16.16 -15.78
N LEU A 42 6.23 16.29 -14.76
CA LEU A 42 5.37 15.17 -14.37
C LEU A 42 4.30 14.88 -15.42
N PRO A 43 3.98 13.58 -15.62
CA PRO A 43 2.74 13.18 -16.27
C PRO A 43 1.51 13.74 -15.54
N PRO A 44 0.33 13.82 -16.20
CA PRO A 44 -0.93 14.13 -15.55
C PRO A 44 -1.16 13.24 -14.31
N VAL A 45 -1.73 13.81 -13.24
CA VAL A 45 -1.87 13.12 -11.95
C VAL A 45 -2.77 11.87 -12.05
N GLU A 46 -3.76 11.90 -12.94
CA GLU A 46 -4.61 10.74 -13.26
C GLU A 46 -3.78 9.61 -13.87
N GLU A 47 -2.84 9.94 -14.75
CA GLU A 47 -1.95 8.97 -15.39
C GLU A 47 -1.02 8.31 -14.37
N VAL A 48 -0.51 9.10 -13.40
CA VAL A 48 0.28 8.58 -12.29
C VAL A 48 -0.55 7.66 -11.40
N ALA A 49 -1.77 8.06 -11.03
CA ALA A 49 -2.67 7.23 -10.21
C ALA A 49 -3.01 5.91 -10.93
N HIS A 50 -3.30 5.96 -12.23
CA HIS A 50 -3.54 4.77 -13.05
C HIS A 50 -2.29 3.89 -13.16
N PHE A 51 -1.11 4.48 -13.33
CA PHE A 51 0.14 3.74 -13.36
C PHE A 51 0.37 2.98 -12.06
N LEU A 52 0.21 3.64 -10.90
CA LEU A 52 0.38 3.00 -9.60
C LEU A 52 -0.60 1.83 -9.44
N LEU A 53 -1.87 2.04 -9.76
CA LEU A 53 -2.90 1.00 -9.66
C LEU A 53 -2.66 -0.20 -10.57
N GLN A 54 -2.30 0.04 -11.84
CA GLN A 54 -2.32 -1.00 -12.87
C GLN A 54 -0.96 -1.65 -13.13
N LYS A 55 0.13 -0.97 -12.78
CA LYS A 55 1.50 -1.36 -13.16
C LYS A 55 2.41 -1.63 -11.96
N THR A 56 1.92 -1.42 -10.74
CA THR A 56 2.71 -1.62 -9.52
C THR A 56 1.93 -2.36 -8.45
N ILE A 57 2.62 -2.75 -7.38
CA ILE A 57 2.01 -3.29 -6.15
C ILE A 57 1.71 -2.21 -5.11
N ILE A 58 1.98 -0.94 -5.42
CA ILE A 58 1.83 0.17 -4.49
C ILE A 58 0.34 0.46 -4.32
N ASN A 59 -0.10 0.43 -3.08
CA ASN A 59 -1.48 0.66 -2.68
C ASN A 59 -1.61 1.76 -1.62
N CYS A 60 -0.53 2.48 -1.29
CA CYS A 60 -0.61 3.69 -0.48
C CYS A 60 0.31 4.80 -1.00
N VAL A 61 -0.16 6.04 -0.89
CA VAL A 61 0.54 7.24 -1.36
C VAL A 61 0.50 8.33 -0.30
N ARG A 62 1.61 9.05 -0.13
CA ARG A 62 1.67 10.29 0.65
C ARG A 62 1.63 11.50 -0.27
N LEU A 63 0.68 12.39 -0.03
CA LEU A 63 0.55 13.71 -0.67
C LEU A 63 1.05 14.81 0.27
N PHE A 64 1.60 15.87 -0.31
CA PHE A 64 2.21 16.97 0.46
C PHE A 64 1.26 18.14 0.74
N ASP A 65 0.07 18.13 0.13
CA ASP A 65 -1.00 19.09 0.33
C ASP A 65 -2.37 18.44 0.03
N ALA A 66 -3.45 19.20 0.28
CA ALA A 66 -4.82 18.77 0.00
C ALA A 66 -5.33 19.27 -1.37
N ASN A 67 -4.49 19.27 -2.41
CA ASN A 67 -4.89 19.73 -3.74
C ASN A 67 -6.11 18.93 -4.29
N PRO A 68 -7.25 19.58 -4.60
CA PRO A 68 -8.46 18.87 -5.03
C PRO A 68 -8.33 18.06 -6.32
N SER A 69 -7.48 18.46 -7.29
CA SER A 69 -7.29 17.67 -8.52
C SER A 69 -6.53 16.38 -8.22
N THR A 70 -5.47 16.46 -7.41
CA THR A 70 -4.73 15.30 -6.94
C THR A 70 -5.62 14.34 -6.15
N LEU A 71 -6.42 14.84 -5.22
CA LEU A 71 -7.34 14.01 -4.45
C LEU A 71 -8.39 13.32 -5.32
N ARG A 72 -8.92 14.01 -6.34
CA ARG A 72 -9.86 13.40 -7.30
C ARG A 72 -9.22 12.30 -8.14
N ALA A 73 -7.97 12.47 -8.57
CA ALA A 73 -7.26 11.47 -9.35
C ALA A 73 -7.00 10.17 -8.56
N PHE A 74 -6.82 10.28 -7.24
CA PHE A 74 -6.68 9.13 -6.35
C PHE A 74 -8.02 8.61 -5.79
N ALA A 75 -9.15 9.28 -6.06
CA ALA A 75 -10.43 8.86 -5.52
C ALA A 75 -10.94 7.56 -6.17
N HIS A 76 -11.60 6.72 -5.36
CA HIS A 76 -12.28 5.49 -5.79
C HIS A 76 -11.42 4.44 -6.51
N ASN A 77 -10.09 4.51 -6.39
CA ASN A 77 -9.18 3.56 -7.05
C ASN A 77 -8.58 2.49 -6.11
N GLY A 78 -8.88 2.56 -4.81
CA GLY A 78 -8.39 1.61 -3.80
C GLY A 78 -6.98 1.88 -3.27
N ILE A 79 -6.31 2.94 -3.73
CA ILE A 79 -5.05 3.41 -3.16
C ILE A 79 -5.34 4.23 -1.91
N GLU A 80 -4.73 3.86 -0.78
CA GLU A 80 -4.79 4.60 0.46
C GLU A 80 -4.01 5.92 0.34
N VAL A 81 -4.63 7.02 0.74
CA VAL A 81 -4.04 8.36 0.64
C VAL A 81 -3.77 8.90 2.04
N THR A 82 -2.50 9.21 2.33
CA THR A 82 -2.10 10.05 3.46
C THR A 82 -1.86 11.46 2.96
N ILE A 83 -2.53 12.45 3.56
CA ILE A 83 -2.31 13.87 3.27
C ILE A 83 -1.58 14.48 4.45
N ILE A 84 -0.52 15.24 4.19
CA ILE A 84 0.15 16.02 5.24
C ILE A 84 -0.34 17.47 5.22
N VAL A 85 -0.19 18.13 6.36
CA VAL A 85 -0.33 19.57 6.45
C VAL A 85 1.01 20.19 6.03
N PRO A 86 1.04 21.12 5.06
CA PRO A 86 2.23 21.90 4.74
C PRO A 86 2.78 22.62 5.98
N ASN A 87 4.10 22.70 6.09
CA ASN A 87 4.76 23.29 7.26
C ASN A 87 4.33 24.74 7.51
N GLU A 88 4.06 25.48 6.44
CA GLU A 88 3.64 26.88 6.46
C GLU A 88 2.24 27.05 7.06
N GLN A 89 1.41 26.01 7.04
CA GLN A 89 0.03 26.02 7.57
C GLN A 89 -0.06 25.53 9.02
N ILE A 90 1.02 24.95 9.57
CA ILE A 90 1.06 24.47 10.97
C ILE A 90 0.69 25.56 11.98
N PRO A 91 1.18 26.82 11.88
CA PRO A 91 0.78 27.87 12.82
C PRO A 91 -0.71 28.21 12.75
N ASP A 92 -1.32 28.11 11.56
CA ASP A 92 -2.73 28.45 11.36
C ASP A 92 -3.68 27.39 11.92
N LEU A 93 -3.24 26.13 12.05
CA LEU A 93 -4.00 25.07 12.72
C LEU A 93 -4.35 25.37 14.18
N ALA A 94 -3.61 26.25 14.84
CA ALA A 94 -3.97 26.71 16.18
C ALA A 94 -5.27 27.55 16.19
N LYS A 95 -5.72 28.06 15.03
CA LYS A 95 -6.96 28.83 14.87
C LYS A 95 -8.10 27.87 14.51
N LEU A 96 -9.11 27.78 15.37
CA LEU A 96 -10.27 26.89 15.18
C LEU A 96 -10.94 27.06 13.81
N SER A 97 -11.09 28.31 13.34
CA SER A 97 -11.71 28.60 12.04
C SER A 97 -10.94 28.05 10.85
N PHE A 98 -9.63 27.90 10.97
CA PHE A 98 -8.78 27.33 9.93
C PHE A 98 -8.78 25.81 10.03
N ALA A 99 -8.67 25.25 11.24
CA ALA A 99 -8.67 23.80 11.46
C ALA A 99 -9.98 23.09 11.07
N GLN A 100 -11.09 23.84 10.92
CA GLN A 100 -12.40 23.33 10.51
C GLN A 100 -12.65 23.36 8.99
N GLN A 101 -11.74 23.97 8.20
CA GLN A 101 -11.80 23.93 6.74
C GLN A 101 -11.40 22.57 6.20
#